data_AF-A0A958LVQ4-F1
#
_entry.id   AF-A0A958LVQ4-F1
#
_cell.length_a   1.000
_cell.length_b   1.000
_cell.length_c   1.000
_cell.angle_alpha   90.00
_cell.angle_beta   90.00
_cell.angle_gamma   90.00
#
_symmetry.space_group_name_H-M   'P 1'
#
loop_
_entity.id
_entity.type
_entity.pdbx_description
1 polymer ?
#
loop_
_entity_poly.entity_id
_entity_poly.type
_entity_poly.pdbx_seq_one_letter_code
_entity_poly.pdbx_strand_id
1 'polypeptide(L)' 'MNFDKLMPFILSVVLGAATIGKIDALQKWIWKAQAHVLHESRSSNWGSPNIFNKKNTLLKSIPNE' A
#
# COMPACT_ATOMS: atom_id res chain seq x y z
N MET A 1 -8.31 -2.26 12.71
CA MET A 1 -9.20 -2.37 11.54
C MET A 1 -10.00 -3.65 11.72
N ASN A 2 -11.34 -3.60 11.69
CA ASN A 2 -12.17 -4.77 11.98
C ASN A 2 -12.28 -5.66 10.74
N PHE A 3 -11.39 -6.65 10.64
CA PHE A 3 -11.35 -7.62 9.55
C PHE A 3 -12.56 -8.57 9.53
N ASP A 4 -13.33 -8.64 10.63
CA ASP A 4 -14.54 -9.45 10.75
C ASP A 4 -15.60 -9.13 9.68
N LYS A 5 -15.66 -7.88 9.22
CA LYS A 5 -16.60 -7.46 8.16
C LYS A 5 -16.02 -7.61 6.75
N LEU A 6 -14.72 -7.88 6.63
CA LEU A 6 -14.05 -7.97 5.34
C LEU A 6 -14.35 -9.29 4.65
N MET A 7 -14.30 -10.40 5.38
CA MET A 7 -14.60 -11.73 4.85
C MET A 7 -16.01 -11.88 4.28
N PRO A 8 -17.10 -11.49 4.97
CA PRO A 8 -18.45 -11.58 4.40
C PRO A 8 -18.62 -10.68 3.17
N PHE A 9 -17.95 -9.52 3.12
CA PHE A 9 -17.95 -8.67 1.94
C PHE A 9 -17.28 -9.34 0.73
N ILE A 10 -16.08 -9.90 0.92
CA ILE A 10 -15.35 -10.61 -0.15
C ILE A 10 -16.18 -11.78 -0.69
N LEU A 11 -16.75 -12.59 0.21
CA LEU A 11 -17.64 -13.69 -0.17
C LEU A 11 -18.83 -13.21 -1.01
N SER A 12 -19.46 -12.09 -0.66
CA SER A 12 -20.57 -11.53 -1.44
C SER A 12 -20.16 -11.12 -2.86
N VAL A 13 -18.98 -10.54 -3.01
CA VAL A 13 -18.44 -10.13 -4.32
C VAL A 13 -18.10 -11.34 -5.19
N VAL A 14 -17.49 -12.37 -4.58
CA VAL A 14 -17.15 -13.61 -5.30
C VAL A 14 -18.41 -14.35 -5.72
N LEU A 15 -19.41 -14.47 -4.83
CA LEU A 15 -20.71 -15.07 -5.20
C LEU A 15 -21.40 -14.25 -6.30
N GLY A 16 -21.44 -12.92 -6.20
CA GLY A 16 -22.02 -12.06 -7.22
C GLY A 16 -21.33 -12.17 -8.57
N ALA A 17 -20.01 -12.33 -8.61
CA ALA A 17 -19.29 -12.55 -9.87
C ALA A 17 -19.52 -13.97 -10.44
N ALA A 18 -19.65 -14.97 -9.58
CA ALA A 18 -19.94 -16.35 -9.96
C ALA A 18 -21.33 -16.49 -10.58
N THR A 19 -22.35 -15.83 -10.03
CA THR A 19 -23.72 -15.86 -10.59
C THR A 19 -23.82 -15.20 -11.97
N ILE A 20 -22.97 -14.22 -12.26
CA ILE A 20 -22.89 -13.55 -13.57
C ILE A 20 -22.04 -14.39 -14.57
N GLY A 21 -21.40 -15.47 -14.12
CA GLY A 21 -20.52 -16.30 -14.95
C GLY A 21 -19.25 -15.59 -15.41
N LYS A 22 -18.86 -14.48 -14.77
CA LYS A 22 -17.73 -13.62 -15.16
C LYS A 22 -16.55 -13.71 -14.22
N ILE A 23 -16.25 -14.93 -13.75
CA ILE A 23 -15.15 -15.18 -12.82
C ILE A 23 -13.80 -14.79 -13.44
N ASP A 24 -13.59 -15.03 -14.73
CA ASP A 24 -12.36 -14.64 -15.44
C ASP A 24 -12.14 -13.12 -15.44
N ALA A 25 -13.21 -12.35 -15.57
CA ALA A 25 -13.12 -10.90 -15.53
C ALA A 25 -12.75 -10.44 -14.11
N LEU A 26 -13.41 -11.00 -13.08
CA LEU A 26 -13.08 -10.71 -11.68
C LEU A 26 -11.60 -11.02 -11.39
N GLN A 27 -11.10 -12.16 -11.86
CA GLN A 27 -9.70 -12.56 -11.67
C GLN A 27 -8.72 -11.56 -12.31
N LYS A 28 -9.02 -11.07 -13.53
CA LYS A 28 -8.21 -10.01 -14.17
C LYS A 28 -8.20 -8.71 -13.36
N TRP A 29 -9.34 -8.32 -12.79
CA TRP A 29 -9.43 -7.14 -11.91
C TRP A 29 -8.61 -7.32 -10.63
N ILE A 30 -8.64 -8.51 -10.02
CA ILE A 30 -7.84 -8.84 -8.85
C ILE A 30 -6.34 -8.72 -9.15
N TRP A 31 -5.88 -9.27 -10.28
CA TRP A 31 -4.48 -9.15 -10.69
C TRP A 31 -4.06 -7.71 -10.94
N LYS A 32 -4.92 -6.91 -11.59
CA LYS A 32 -4.65 -5.49 -11.80
C LYS A 32 -4.53 -4.73 -10.49
N ALA A 33 -5.42 -5.01 -9.53
CA ALA A 33 -5.38 -4.40 -8.21
C ALA A 33 -4.11 -4.81 -7.43
N GLN A 34 -3.75 -6.08 -7.45
CA GLN A 34 -2.51 -6.57 -6.82
C GLN A 34 -1.26 -5.91 -7.43
N ALA A 35 -1.20 -5.81 -8.76
CA ALA A 35 -0.10 -5.14 -9.45
C ALA A 35 -0.01 -3.64 -9.06
N HIS A 36 -1.16 -2.97 -8.88
CA HIS A 36 -1.21 -1.58 -8.45
C HIS A 36 -0.68 -1.41 -7.03
N VAL A 37 -1.15 -2.22 -6.08
CA VAL A 37 -0.69 -2.17 -4.68
C VAL A 37 0.81 -2.45 -4.60
N LEU A 38 1.32 -3.43 -5.35
CA LEU A 38 2.75 -3.72 -5.42
C LEU A 38 3.54 -2.55 -6.02
N HIS A 39 2.99 -1.89 -7.04
CA HIS A 39 3.61 -0.71 -7.65
C HIS A 39 3.71 0.46 -6.67
N GLU A 40 2.63 0.76 -5.94
CA GLU A 40 2.61 1.80 -4.90
C GLU A 40 3.51 1.47 -3.71
N SER A 41 3.61 0.18 -3.36
CA SER A 41 4.45 -0.31 -2.27
C SER A 41 5.95 -0.27 -2.59
N ARG A 42 6.36 0.06 -3.82
CA ARG A 42 7.78 0.18 -4.16
C ARG A 42 8.45 1.30 -3.36
N SER A 43 9.62 1.02 -2.80
CA SER A 43 10.43 1.96 -2.02
C SER A 43 10.72 3.28 -2.74
N SER A 44 10.75 3.27 -4.08
CA SER A 44 10.88 4.48 -4.90
C SER A 44 9.74 5.49 -4.69
N ASN A 45 8.53 5.04 -4.34
CA ASN A 45 7.37 5.90 -4.06
C ASN A 45 7.32 6.40 -2.60
N TRP A 46 8.17 5.86 -1.72
CA TRP A 46 8.12 6.17 -0.28
C TRP A 46 8.87 7.45 0.06
N GLY A 47 9.49 8.09 -0.94
CA GLY A 47 10.40 9.21 -0.76
C GLY A 47 11.74 8.76 -0.17
N SER A 48 12.82 9.44 -0.55
CA SER A 48 14.13 9.19 0.06
C SER A 48 14.03 9.47 1.57
N PRO A 49 14.34 8.50 2.45
CA PRO A 49 14.25 8.72 3.89
C PRO A 49 15.15 9.90 4.28
N ASN A 50 14.56 11.00 4.76
CA ASN A 50 15.30 12.18 5.21
C ASN A 50 15.92 11.98 6.60
N ILE A 51 16.61 10.85 6.80
CA ILE A 51 17.16 10.42 8.09
C ILE A 51 18.43 11.22 8.44
N PHE A 52 19.08 11.82 7.45
CA PHE A 52 20.37 12.52 7.62
C PHE A 52 20.28 14.04 7.79
N ASN A 53 19.11 14.67 7.65
CA ASN A 53 18.98 16.14 7.70
C ASN A 53 18.93 16.74 9.13
N LYS A 54 19.28 15.95 10.16
CA LYS A 54 19.39 16.43 11.56
C LYS A 54 20.82 16.63 12.05
N LYS A 55 21.84 16.58 11.18
CA LYS A 55 23.24 16.78 11.61
C LYS A 55 23.77 18.22 11.49
N ASN A 56 23.08 19.13 10.80
CA ASN A 56 23.61 20.48 10.60
C ASN A 56 23.27 21.48 11.73
N THR A 57 22.31 21.14 12.61
CA THR A 57 21.91 22.03 13.71
C THR A 57 22.75 21.81 14.97
N LEU A 58 23.34 20.63 15.15
CA LEU A 58 24.17 20.31 16.34
C LEU A 58 25.63 20.75 16.21
N LEU A 59 26.10 21.04 14.99
CA LEU A 59 27.44 21.58 14.75
C LEU A 59 27.48 23.12 14.84
N LYS A 60 26.32 23.79 14.83
CA LYS A 60 26.23 25.25 14.95
C LYS A 60 26.21 25.73 16.42
N SER A 61 26.06 24.82 17.38
CA SER A 61 25.98 25.11 18.81
C SER A 61 27.26 24.84 19.58
N ILE A 62 28.38 24.54 18.91
CA ILE A 62 29.69 24.46 19.58
C ILE A 62 30.28 25.87 19.58
N PRO A 63 30.30 26.58 20.73
CA PRO A 63 31.08 27.81 20.83
C PRO A 63 32.56 27.46 20.65
N ASN A 64 33.24 28.20 19.78
CA ASN A 64 34.70 28.20 19.73
C ASN A 64 35.20 28.81 21.05
N GLU A 65 35.79 27.99 21.91
CA GLU A 65 36.74 28.45 22.93
C GLU A 65 38.01 28.98 22.27
#